data_AF-A0A392QHS2-F1
#
_entry.id   AF-A0A392QHS2-F1
#
_cell.length_a   1.000
_cell.length_b   1.000
_cell.length_c   1.000
_cell.angle_alpha   90.00
_cell.angle_beta   90.00
_cell.angle_gamma   90.00
#
_symmetry.space_group_name_H-M   'P 1'
#
loop_
_entity.id
_entity.type
_entity.pdbx_description
1 polymer ?
#
loop_
_entity_poly.entity_id
_entity_poly.type
_entity_poly.pdbx_seq_one_letter_code
_entity_poly.pdbx_strand_id
1 'polypeptide(L)'
;MTVVRGVNIDWSSRGLNEFLGTPAMVSCPLVGKRLELKNTSELERREIKDAVCRPGTPWFNSARLTKIQLTSFKPVARAWAKFFVKSIEPIANSSEYQIDNALAVKMIMEGTDFDLGSILRASLYNKANNKETPLSLGHCNLISAFCKEKGVPDYPGDERMYSIKALPISQFTG
;
A
#
# COMPACT_ATOMS: atom_id res chain seq x y z
N MET A 1 -20.78 10.06 -3.62
CA MET A 1 -20.37 10.81 -2.43
C MET A 1 -20.82 10.04 -1.21
N THR A 2 -19.99 9.98 -0.17
CA THR A 2 -20.33 9.31 1.09
C THR A 2 -20.52 10.38 2.16
N VAL A 3 -21.58 10.26 2.95
CA VAL A 3 -21.87 11.17 4.06
C VAL A 3 -21.33 10.55 5.35
N VAL A 4 -20.50 11.31 6.07
CA VAL A 4 -20.00 10.94 7.39
C VAL A 4 -20.49 12.00 8.37
N ARG A 5 -21.40 11.62 9.27
CA ARG A 5 -21.96 12.52 10.30
C ARG A 5 -22.49 13.84 9.74
N GLY A 6 -23.18 13.77 8.60
CA GLY A 6 -23.77 14.93 7.92
C GLY A 6 -22.81 15.70 7.00
N VAL A 7 -21.53 15.35 6.94
CA VAL A 7 -20.53 15.98 6.06
C VAL A 7 -20.28 15.12 4.84
N ASN A 8 -20.30 15.73 3.65
CA ASN A 8 -19.94 15.06 2.40
C ASN A 8 -18.43 14.90 2.27
N ILE A 9 -17.97 13.67 2.11
CA ILE A 9 -16.55 13.37 1.91
C ILE A 9 -16.31 12.89 0.46
N ASP A 10 -15.34 13.52 -0.20
CA ASP A 10 -14.90 13.16 -1.55
C ASP A 10 -13.78 12.11 -1.49
N TRP A 11 -14.16 10.83 -1.47
CA TRP A 11 -13.25 9.68 -1.54
C TRP A 11 -12.71 9.39 -2.96
N SER A 12 -12.88 10.31 -3.92
CA SER A 12 -12.28 10.15 -5.25
C SER A 12 -10.76 10.21 -5.18
N SER A 13 -10.08 9.71 -6.23
CA SER A 13 -8.62 9.81 -6.33
C SER A 13 -8.16 11.27 -6.24
N ARG A 14 -8.92 12.19 -6.84
CA ARG A 14 -8.66 13.63 -6.77
C ARG A 14 -8.79 14.15 -5.34
N GLY A 15 -9.89 13.88 -4.65
CA GLY A 15 -10.09 14.33 -3.27
C GLY A 15 -9.01 13.82 -2.30
N LEU A 16 -8.56 12.57 -2.50
CA LEU A 16 -7.44 12.00 -1.74
C LEU A 16 -6.10 12.64 -2.08
N ASN A 17 -5.83 12.90 -3.36
CA ASN A 17 -4.61 13.57 -3.81
C ASN A 17 -4.52 15.01 -3.30
N GLU A 18 -5.63 15.76 -3.38
CA GLU A 18 -5.72 17.11 -2.83
C GLU A 18 -5.44 17.13 -1.31
N PHE A 19 -6.01 16.18 -0.57
CA PHE A 19 -5.76 16.04 0.87
C PHE A 19 -4.30 15.73 1.20
N LEU A 20 -3.66 14.85 0.43
CA LEU A 20 -2.27 14.43 0.67
C LEU A 20 -1.23 15.38 0.04
N GLY A 21 -1.67 16.38 -0.73
CA GLY A 21 -0.78 17.26 -1.48
C GLY A 21 -0.01 16.54 -2.60
N THR A 22 -0.57 15.46 -3.15
CA THR A 22 0.06 14.66 -4.20
C THR A 22 -0.48 14.99 -5.59
N PRO A 23 0.34 14.90 -6.66
CA PRO A 23 -0.12 15.18 -8.01
C PRO A 23 -1.11 14.11 -8.48
N ALA A 24 -2.20 14.54 -9.13
CA ALA A 24 -3.10 13.65 -9.84
C ALA A 24 -2.47 13.26 -11.19
N MET A 25 -2.60 11.98 -11.57
CA MET A 25 -2.16 11.50 -12.88
C MET A 25 -3.38 11.06 -13.70
N VAL A 26 -3.34 11.32 -15.01
CA VAL A 26 -4.41 10.89 -15.94
C VAL A 26 -4.49 9.36 -16.01
N SER A 27 -3.35 8.69 -15.95
CA SER A 27 -3.23 7.24 -15.89
C SER A 27 -2.19 6.87 -14.82
N CYS A 28 -2.53 5.94 -13.94
CA CYS A 28 -1.65 5.47 -12.88
C CYS A 28 -0.72 4.36 -13.42
N PRO A 29 0.60 4.59 -13.55
CA PRO A 29 1.53 3.60 -14.10
C PRO A 29 1.53 2.27 -13.34
N LEU A 30 1.39 2.32 -12.01
CA LEU A 30 1.34 1.13 -11.17
C LEU A 30 0.11 0.26 -11.48
N VAL A 31 -1.04 0.87 -11.77
CA VAL A 31 -2.26 0.12 -12.16
C VAL A 31 -2.05 -0.60 -13.49
N GLY A 32 -1.46 0.08 -14.48
CA GLY A 32 -1.10 -0.53 -15.77
C GLY A 32 -0.13 -1.69 -15.61
N LYS A 33 0.97 -1.47 -14.87
CA LYS A 33 2.00 -2.49 -14.62
C LYS A 33 1.45 -3.70 -13.86
N ARG A 34 0.51 -3.52 -12.93
CA ARG A 34 -0.16 -4.64 -12.24
C ARG A 34 -1.06 -5.44 -13.17
N LEU A 35 -1.71 -4.81 -14.15
CA LEU A 35 -2.51 -5.52 -15.14
C LEU A 35 -1.61 -6.37 -16.05
N GLU A 36 -0.48 -5.81 -16.49
CA GLU A 36 0.55 -6.53 -17.24
C GLU A 36 1.07 -7.75 -16.45
N LEU A 37 1.38 -7.57 -15.17
CA LEU A 37 1.96 -8.58 -14.27
C LEU A 37 1.16 -9.90 -14.18
N LYS A 38 -0.15 -9.86 -14.48
CA LYS A 38 -1.01 -11.05 -14.51
C LYS A 38 -0.66 -12.01 -15.64
N ASN A 39 -0.13 -11.50 -16.75
CA ASN A 39 0.22 -12.27 -17.96
C ASN A 39 1.74 -12.34 -18.20
N THR A 40 2.52 -11.82 -17.25
CA THR A 40 3.97 -11.65 -17.32
C THR A 40 4.72 -12.97 -17.14
N SER A 41 5.88 -13.05 -17.79
CA SER A 41 6.78 -14.21 -17.75
C SER A 41 7.44 -14.42 -16.38
N GLU A 42 7.98 -15.61 -16.14
CA GLU A 42 8.77 -15.86 -14.93
C GLU A 42 10.01 -14.97 -14.82
N LEU A 43 10.58 -14.58 -15.97
CA LEU A 43 11.77 -13.73 -16.04
C LEU A 43 11.49 -12.34 -15.48
N GLU A 44 10.44 -11.68 -15.95
CA GLU A 44 10.03 -10.36 -15.48
C GLU A 44 9.62 -10.38 -13.99
N ARG A 45 8.99 -11.46 -13.51
CA ARG A 45 8.72 -11.64 -12.07
C ARG A 45 10.02 -11.73 -11.26
N ARG A 46 11.03 -12.41 -11.81
CA ARG A 46 12.36 -12.52 -11.18
C ARG A 46 13.06 -11.16 -11.13
N GLU A 47 12.96 -10.36 -12.18
CA GLU A 47 13.49 -8.98 -12.19
C GLU A 47 12.89 -8.13 -11.07
N ILE A 48 11.56 -8.22 -10.86
CA ILE A 48 10.90 -7.52 -9.75
C ILE A 48 11.46 -7.98 -8.40
N LYS A 49 11.60 -9.30 -8.20
CA LYS A 49 12.17 -9.86 -6.98
C LYS A 49 13.61 -9.40 -6.76
N ASP A 50 14.46 -9.46 -7.77
CA ASP A 50 15.89 -9.15 -7.65
C ASP A 50 16.16 -7.65 -7.48
N ALA A 51 15.24 -6.79 -7.96
CA ALA A 51 15.27 -5.37 -7.66
C ALA A 51 15.12 -5.10 -6.15
N VAL A 52 14.21 -5.81 -5.48
CA VAL A 52 13.87 -5.55 -4.06
C VAL A 52 14.59 -6.46 -3.05
N CYS A 53 15.07 -7.64 -3.48
CA CYS A 53 15.67 -8.66 -2.61
C CYS A 53 17.19 -8.73 -2.68
N ARG A 54 17.80 -9.33 -1.65
CA ARG A 54 19.22 -9.69 -1.68
C ARG A 54 19.49 -10.74 -2.78
N PRO A 55 20.65 -10.71 -3.44
CA PRO A 55 21.02 -11.70 -4.46
C PRO A 55 20.85 -13.14 -3.96
N GLY A 56 20.43 -14.05 -4.85
CA GLY A 56 20.25 -15.47 -4.52
C GLY A 56 18.99 -15.80 -3.71
N THR A 57 18.15 -14.82 -3.38
CA THR A 57 16.90 -15.06 -2.63
C THR A 57 15.97 -16.01 -3.39
N PRO A 58 15.56 -17.15 -2.80
CA PRO A 58 14.57 -18.03 -3.42
C PRO A 58 13.15 -17.43 -3.31
N TRP A 59 12.25 -17.91 -4.16
CA TRP A 59 10.83 -17.64 -4.00
C TRP A 59 10.29 -18.36 -2.76
N PHE A 60 9.43 -17.68 -1.99
CA PHE A 60 8.76 -18.32 -0.86
C PHE A 60 7.71 -19.33 -1.33
N ASN A 61 6.94 -18.94 -2.35
CA ASN A 61 6.08 -19.86 -3.10
C ASN A 61 6.63 -20.02 -4.51
N SER A 62 7.43 -21.07 -4.71
CA SER A 62 8.07 -21.40 -5.99
C SER A 62 7.09 -21.84 -7.07
N ALA A 63 5.90 -22.36 -6.71
CA ALA A 63 4.95 -22.88 -7.70
C ALA A 63 4.23 -21.77 -8.49
N ARG A 64 4.04 -20.58 -7.89
CA ARG A 64 3.36 -19.46 -8.55
C ARG A 64 4.22 -18.21 -8.70
N LEU A 65 5.42 -18.20 -8.10
CA LEU A 65 6.34 -17.05 -8.10
C LEU A 65 5.63 -15.74 -7.68
N THR A 66 4.73 -15.83 -6.71
CA THR A 66 3.90 -14.70 -6.25
C THR A 66 4.31 -14.15 -4.90
N LYS A 67 5.06 -14.92 -4.11
CA LYS A 67 5.35 -14.59 -2.71
C LYS A 67 6.83 -14.54 -2.43
N ILE A 68 7.23 -13.51 -1.69
CA ILE A 68 8.60 -13.26 -1.26
C ILE A 68 8.60 -13.02 0.25
N GLN A 69 9.59 -13.55 0.96
CA GLN A 69 9.75 -13.22 2.38
C GLN A 69 10.25 -11.79 2.56
N LEU A 70 9.56 -11.00 3.38
CA LEU A 70 9.94 -9.62 3.66
C LEU A 70 11.34 -9.50 4.33
N THR A 71 11.82 -10.54 5.00
CA THR A 71 13.17 -10.61 5.59
C THR A 71 14.28 -10.65 4.54
N SER A 72 13.97 -11.12 3.33
CA SER A 72 14.92 -11.22 2.22
C SER A 72 15.09 -9.90 1.45
N PHE A 73 14.27 -8.89 1.72
CA PHE A 73 14.37 -7.58 1.09
C PHE A 73 15.68 -6.87 1.49
N LYS A 74 16.19 -6.04 0.57
CA LYS A 74 17.26 -5.06 0.86
C LYS A 74 16.75 -4.08 1.94
N PRO A 75 17.60 -3.52 2.82
CA PRO A 75 17.14 -2.69 3.94
C PRO A 75 16.19 -1.53 3.54
N VAL A 76 16.55 -0.78 2.50
CA VAL A 76 15.73 0.35 2.01
C VAL A 76 14.43 -0.14 1.38
N ALA A 77 14.48 -1.19 0.54
CA ALA A 77 13.29 -1.80 -0.04
C ALA A 77 12.35 -2.36 1.04
N ARG A 78 12.89 -2.92 2.13
CA ARG A 78 12.13 -3.43 3.26
C ARG A 78 11.40 -2.33 4.02
N ALA A 79 12.03 -1.17 4.20
CA ALA A 79 11.39 -0.02 4.82
C ALA A 79 10.20 0.47 3.98
N TRP A 80 10.40 0.63 2.67
CA TRP A 80 9.33 0.98 1.74
C TRP A 80 8.22 -0.06 1.69
N ALA A 81 8.57 -1.35 1.65
CA ALA A 81 7.60 -2.44 1.67
C ALA A 81 6.71 -2.40 2.91
N LYS A 82 7.30 -2.20 4.09
CA LYS A 82 6.55 -2.07 5.36
C LYS A 82 5.65 -0.86 5.39
N PHE A 83 6.15 0.29 4.93
CA PHE A 83 5.35 1.50 4.82
C PHE A 83 4.16 1.27 3.89
N PHE A 84 4.41 0.75 2.68
CA PHE A 84 3.41 0.56 1.65
C PHE A 84 2.25 -0.34 2.12
N VAL A 85 2.54 -1.50 2.69
CA VAL A 85 1.47 -2.44 3.13
C VAL A 85 0.87 -2.11 4.49
N LYS A 86 1.33 -1.07 5.19
CA LYS A 86 0.70 -0.58 6.42
C LYS A 86 -0.10 0.69 6.19
N SER A 87 0.30 1.51 5.23
CA SER A 87 -0.26 2.85 5.02
C SER A 87 -1.02 2.98 3.71
N ILE A 88 -0.63 2.27 2.65
CA ILE A 88 -1.21 2.43 1.30
C ILE A 88 -2.11 1.27 0.92
N GLU A 89 -1.65 0.04 1.13
CA GLU A 89 -2.45 -1.18 0.93
C GLU A 89 -2.40 -2.07 2.18
N PRO A 90 -3.15 -1.71 3.23
CA PRO A 90 -3.14 -2.41 4.51
C PRO A 90 -3.54 -3.89 4.36
N ILE A 91 -2.66 -4.80 4.74
CA ILE A 91 -2.90 -6.25 4.75
C ILE A 91 -2.61 -6.86 6.12
N ALA A 92 -3.27 -7.98 6.43
CA ALA A 92 -3.10 -8.68 7.71
C ALA A 92 -1.73 -9.38 7.83
N ASN A 93 -1.27 -10.03 6.76
CA ASN A 93 0.03 -10.70 6.71
C ASN A 93 1.03 -9.85 5.93
N SER A 94 2.07 -9.35 6.62
CA SER A 94 3.17 -8.60 6.00
C SER A 94 4.48 -9.37 5.93
N SER A 95 4.57 -10.59 6.46
CA SER A 95 5.77 -11.42 6.32
C SER A 95 5.88 -12.05 4.94
N GLU A 96 4.73 -12.41 4.35
CA GLU A 96 4.59 -12.92 2.99
C GLU A 96 4.19 -11.82 2.00
N TYR A 97 5.19 -11.22 1.37
CA TYR A 97 4.99 -10.08 0.49
C TYR A 97 4.57 -10.53 -0.92
N GLN A 98 3.46 -9.98 -1.42
CA GLN A 98 2.96 -10.28 -2.76
C GLN A 98 3.79 -9.59 -3.84
N ILE A 99 3.97 -10.25 -5.00
CA ILE A 99 4.73 -9.71 -6.14
C ILE A 99 4.14 -8.40 -6.67
N ASP A 100 2.81 -8.23 -6.65
CA ASP A 100 2.12 -6.99 -7.04
C ASP A 100 2.46 -5.80 -6.14
N ASN A 101 2.74 -6.05 -4.86
CA ASN A 101 3.21 -5.05 -3.91
C ASN A 101 4.72 -4.83 -4.04
N ALA A 102 5.48 -5.88 -4.39
CA ALA A 102 6.92 -5.78 -4.64
C ALA A 102 7.20 -4.92 -5.88
N LEU A 103 6.33 -5.00 -6.90
CA LEU A 103 6.34 -4.11 -8.06
C LEU A 103 6.22 -2.64 -7.65
N ALA A 104 5.31 -2.30 -6.74
CA ALA A 104 5.19 -0.93 -6.24
C ALA A 104 6.47 -0.47 -5.52
N VAL A 105 7.07 -1.35 -4.70
CA VAL A 105 8.34 -1.06 -4.02
C VAL A 105 9.49 -0.87 -5.02
N LYS A 106 9.55 -1.69 -6.08
CA LYS A 106 10.52 -1.52 -7.17
C LYS A 106 10.34 -0.14 -7.84
N MET A 107 9.13 0.24 -8.19
CA MET A 107 8.85 1.54 -8.80
C MET A 107 9.28 2.71 -7.91
N ILE A 108 9.00 2.64 -6.60
CA ILE A 108 9.49 3.63 -5.62
C ILE A 108 11.03 3.68 -5.63
N MET A 109 11.68 2.53 -5.65
CA MET A 109 13.14 2.45 -5.63
C MET A 109 13.79 2.94 -6.92
N GLU A 110 13.08 2.86 -8.04
CA GLU A 110 13.51 3.37 -9.35
C GLU A 110 13.12 4.85 -9.56
N GLY A 111 12.45 5.49 -8.59
CA GLY A 111 11.97 6.87 -8.73
C GLY A 111 10.85 7.03 -9.76
N THR A 112 10.09 5.96 -10.02
CA THR A 112 8.93 6.00 -10.91
C THR A 112 7.67 6.33 -10.11
N ASP A 113 7.11 7.52 -10.38
CA ASP A 113 5.89 7.99 -9.73
C ASP A 113 4.64 7.19 -10.15
N PHE A 114 3.67 7.15 -9.24
CA PHE A 114 2.32 6.64 -9.52
C PHE A 114 1.28 7.40 -8.70
N ASP A 115 0.03 7.40 -9.17
CA ASP A 115 -1.07 8.12 -8.53
C ASP A 115 -1.48 7.46 -7.21
N LEU A 116 -1.06 8.07 -6.11
CA LEU A 116 -1.34 7.62 -4.75
C LEU A 116 -2.83 7.59 -4.44
N GLY A 117 -3.56 8.65 -4.79
CA GLY A 117 -5.00 8.76 -4.58
C GLY A 117 -5.77 7.64 -5.27
N SER A 118 -5.35 7.24 -6.47
CA SER A 118 -5.96 6.12 -7.20
C SER A 118 -5.71 4.77 -6.51
N ILE A 119 -4.51 4.52 -5.98
CA ILE A 119 -4.22 3.29 -5.22
C ILE A 119 -5.01 3.25 -3.91
N LEU A 120 -5.03 4.35 -3.16
CA LEU A 120 -5.77 4.47 -1.91
C LEU A 120 -7.27 4.30 -2.11
N ARG A 121 -7.85 4.94 -3.14
CA ARG A 121 -9.26 4.79 -3.50
C ARG A 121 -9.61 3.33 -3.77
N ALA A 122 -8.81 2.64 -4.58
CA ALA A 122 -9.05 1.23 -4.88
C ALA A 122 -8.99 0.36 -3.62
N SER A 123 -7.98 0.60 -2.76
CA SER A 123 -7.84 -0.11 -1.49
C SER A 123 -9.00 0.13 -0.52
N LEU A 124 -9.44 1.39 -0.37
CA LEU A 124 -10.60 1.78 0.42
C LEU A 124 -11.88 1.12 -0.09
N TYR A 125 -12.11 1.19 -1.40
CA TYR A 125 -13.28 0.59 -2.04
C TYR A 125 -13.31 -0.93 -1.81
N ASN A 126 -12.19 -1.61 -2.02
CA ASN A 126 -12.10 -3.05 -1.84
C ASN A 126 -12.36 -3.45 -0.38
N LYS A 127 -11.82 -2.71 0.59
CA LYS A 127 -12.06 -2.99 2.01
C LYS A 127 -13.51 -2.72 2.44
N ALA A 128 -14.10 -1.61 1.99
CA ALA A 128 -15.48 -1.27 2.31
C ALA A 128 -16.49 -2.28 1.73
N ASN A 129 -16.16 -2.92 0.60
CA ASN A 129 -17.06 -3.86 -0.08
C ASN A 129 -16.69 -5.34 0.16
N ASN A 130 -15.63 -5.64 0.92
CA ASN A 130 -15.24 -7.02 1.20
C ASN A 130 -16.16 -7.65 2.26
N LYS A 131 -17.07 -8.52 1.82
CA LYS A 131 -18.02 -9.24 2.68
C LYS A 131 -17.38 -10.36 3.53
N GLU A 132 -16.20 -10.84 3.15
CA GLU A 132 -15.53 -11.97 3.81
C GLU A 132 -14.72 -11.54 5.05
N THR A 133 -14.23 -10.30 5.08
CA THR A 133 -13.42 -9.75 6.19
C THR A 133 -13.93 -8.38 6.66
N PRO A 134 -15.20 -8.29 7.12
CA PRO A 134 -15.87 -7.01 7.41
C PRO A 134 -15.22 -6.18 8.52
N LEU A 135 -14.34 -6.77 9.33
CA LEU A 135 -13.67 -6.10 10.46
C LEU A 135 -12.26 -5.54 10.14
N SER A 136 -11.79 -5.63 8.90
CA SER A 136 -10.46 -5.10 8.54
C SER A 136 -10.49 -3.57 8.40
N LEU A 137 -10.29 -2.85 9.53
CA LEU A 137 -10.06 -1.41 9.59
C LEU A 137 -8.66 -1.04 9.06
N GLY A 138 -8.40 -1.32 7.78
CA GLY A 138 -7.07 -1.11 7.20
C GLY A 138 -6.65 0.37 7.14
N HIS A 139 -7.61 1.27 6.87
CA HIS A 139 -7.35 2.69 6.58
C HIS A 139 -7.82 3.63 7.69
N CYS A 140 -7.93 3.18 8.94
CA CYS A 140 -8.49 3.99 10.04
C CYS A 140 -7.81 5.36 10.16
N ASN A 141 -6.48 5.42 10.18
CA ASN A 141 -5.74 6.67 10.31
C ASN A 141 -5.98 7.63 9.12
N LEU A 142 -6.04 7.09 7.89
CA LEU A 142 -6.33 7.89 6.69
C LEU A 142 -7.77 8.44 6.76
N ILE A 143 -8.73 7.57 7.10
CA ILE A 143 -10.15 7.93 7.20
C ILE A 143 -10.35 9.01 8.25
N SER A 144 -9.85 8.82 9.47
CA SER A 144 -9.98 9.79 10.55
C SER A 144 -9.30 11.11 10.23
N ALA A 145 -8.10 11.09 9.65
CA ALA A 145 -7.40 12.30 9.27
C ALA A 145 -8.14 13.07 8.16
N PHE A 146 -8.67 12.37 7.16
CA PHE A 146 -9.39 13.00 6.05
C PHE A 146 -10.75 13.55 6.48
N CYS A 147 -11.48 12.82 7.34
CA CYS A 147 -12.70 13.31 7.98
C CYS A 147 -12.46 14.58 8.79
N LYS A 148 -11.38 14.59 9.60
CA LYS A 148 -10.99 15.77 10.39
C LYS A 148 -10.71 16.98 9.52
N GLU A 149 -9.97 16.80 8.42
CA GLU A 149 -9.67 17.89 7.47
C GLU A 149 -10.94 18.50 6.87
N LYS A 150 -11.96 17.68 6.62
CA LYS A 150 -13.25 18.12 6.07
C LYS A 150 -14.22 18.64 7.13
N GLY A 151 -13.79 18.76 8.39
CA GLY A 151 -14.62 19.30 9.47
C GLY A 151 -15.68 18.34 9.99
N VAL A 152 -15.48 17.02 9.85
CA VAL A 152 -16.34 16.03 10.50
C VAL A 152 -16.19 16.16 12.03
N PRO A 153 -17.29 16.30 12.79
CA PRO A 153 -17.21 16.42 14.26
C PRO A 153 -16.58 15.16 14.89
N ASP A 154 -15.67 15.33 15.84
CA ASP A 154 -15.08 14.23 16.62
C ASP A 154 -16.08 13.69 17.65
N TYR A 155 -16.08 12.37 17.88
CA TYR A 155 -16.82 11.68 18.92
C TYR A 155 -15.85 10.92 19.84
N PRO A 156 -16.26 10.60 21.08
CA PRO A 156 -15.49 9.70 21.95
C PRO A 156 -15.17 8.38 21.23
N GLY A 157 -13.87 8.07 21.06
CA GLY A 157 -13.40 6.90 20.32
C GLY A 157 -12.70 7.18 18.98
N ASP A 158 -12.73 8.41 18.46
CA ASP A 158 -12.00 8.79 17.23
C ASP A 158 -10.50 9.10 17.46
N GLU A 159 -9.96 8.64 18.59
CA GLU A 159 -8.58 8.91 19.00
C GLU A 159 -7.59 8.41 17.95
N ARG A 160 -6.59 9.25 17.62
CA ARG A 160 -5.53 8.86 16.69
C ARG A 160 -4.74 7.70 17.29
N MET A 161 -4.77 6.55 16.61
CA MET A 161 -3.81 5.49 16.88
C MET A 161 -2.45 5.91 16.33
N TYR A 162 -1.58 6.40 17.21
CA TYR A 162 -0.17 6.62 16.89
C TYR A 162 0.46 5.30 16.46
N SER A 163 1.28 5.32 15.41
CA SER A 163 2.03 4.13 15.02
C SER A 163 2.90 3.66 16.18
N ILE A 164 2.77 2.37 16.53
CA ILE A 164 3.61 1.72 17.54
C ILE A 164 5.04 1.64 16.98
N LYS A 165 5.88 2.60 17.41
CA LYS A 165 7.34 2.73 17.25
C LYS A 165 7.88 2.77 15.80
N ALA A 166 8.86 3.64 15.59
CA ALA A 166 9.73 3.62 14.41
C ALA A 166 10.40 2.24 14.25
N LEU A 167 10.72 1.85 13.01
CA LEU A 167 11.44 0.61 12.73
C LEU A 167 12.75 0.60 13.55
N PRO A 168 12.97 -0.40 14.42
CA PRO A 168 14.20 -0.42 15.22
C PRO A 168 15.42 -0.58 14.31
N ILE A 169 16.54 0.05 14.69
CA ILE A 169 17.81 0.05 13.95
C ILE A 169 18.27 -1.39 13.59
N SER A 170 17.94 -2.36 14.44
CA SER A 170 18.21 -3.79 14.21
C SER A 170 17.56 -4.37 12.95
N GLN A 171 16.60 -3.67 12.33
CA GLN A 171 16.00 -4.08 11.06
C GLN A 171 16.77 -3.58 9.83
N PHE A 172 17.74 -2.69 10.02
CA PHE A 172 18.63 -2.14 8.99
C PHE A 172 20.02 -2.78 9.00
N THR A 173 20.42 -3.41 10.10
CA THR A 173 21.61 -4.26 10.15
C THR A 173 21.30 -5.57 9.44
N GLY A 174 21.98 -5.78 8.30
CA GLY A 174 21.78 -6.89 7.38
C GLY A 174 22.10 -8.25 7.96
#